data_AF-A0A1F0VN45-F1
#
_entry.id   AF-A0A1F0VN45-F1
#
_cell.length_a   1.000
_cell.length_b   1.000
_cell.length_c   1.000
_cell.angle_alpha   90.00
_cell.angle_beta   90.00
_cell.angle_gamma   90.00
#
_symmetry.space_group_name_H-M   'P 1'
#
loop_
_entity.id
_entity.type
_entity.pdbx_description
1 polymer ?
#
loop_
_entity_poly.entity_id
_entity_poly.type
_entity_poly.pdbx_seq_one_letter_code
_entity_poly.pdbx_strand_id
1 'polypeptide(L)'
;MEQEFITATDITGHLRVLFSRLAEPRAGGPATYSFNVPSAFGQGAIEVNGAKEVRRFERTGGMCPRCEGRGEVGGDVDKRQLVDESLSLNDGAVMYPGMKVDSWGWRAYAEPGLYPADVPVQDSTEEQKCNLYETETKVKVGGVNMSYMGGWSRGNVLSVPTEAYACLCRARSGLCGLPSQGTRLAQHARASYLNGVSIAEVCDMELADAAAWLRTINSPLAVAPLRWLATALDLGLGYLTLGQ
;
A
#
# COMPACT_ATOMS: atom_id res chain seq x y z
N MET A 1 -22.75 29.96 -6.43
CA MET A 1 -21.65 29.69 -5.50
C MET A 1 -21.18 28.28 -5.83
N GLU A 2 -20.18 28.17 -6.70
CA GLU A 2 -19.61 26.87 -7.07
C GLU A 2 -19.06 26.22 -5.79
N GLN A 3 -19.65 25.11 -5.37
CA GLN A 3 -19.03 24.23 -4.41
C GLN A 3 -17.90 23.53 -5.16
N GLU A 4 -16.68 24.03 -5.04
CA GLU A 4 -15.50 23.22 -5.36
C GLU A 4 -15.57 21.96 -4.50
N PHE A 5 -15.63 20.80 -5.14
CA PHE A 5 -15.50 19.50 -4.48
C PHE A 5 -14.06 19.37 -3.98
N ILE A 6 -13.84 19.71 -2.72
CA ILE A 6 -12.54 19.64 -2.07
C ILE A 6 -12.29 18.21 -1.61
N THR A 7 -11.10 17.68 -1.92
CA THR A 7 -10.72 16.31 -1.61
C THR A 7 -9.69 16.27 -0.46
N ALA A 8 -9.53 15.10 0.17
CA ALA A 8 -8.47 14.88 1.15
C ALA A 8 -7.07 15.20 0.60
N THR A 9 -6.87 15.05 -0.72
CA THR A 9 -5.62 15.37 -1.42
C THR A 9 -5.31 16.88 -1.38
N ASP A 10 -6.34 17.73 -1.46
CA ASP A 10 -6.17 19.18 -1.38
C ASP A 10 -5.73 19.58 0.02
N ILE A 11 -6.44 19.10 1.06
CA ILE A 11 -6.13 19.39 2.47
C ILE A 11 -4.71 18.93 2.82
N THR A 12 -4.36 17.69 2.47
CA THR A 12 -3.00 17.16 2.67
C THR A 12 -1.95 17.93 1.85
N GLY A 13 -2.30 18.48 0.69
CA GLY A 13 -1.49 19.46 -0.05
C GLY A 13 -1.09 20.68 0.77
N HIS A 14 -2.07 21.31 1.43
CA HIS A 14 -1.81 22.48 2.27
C HIS A 14 -1.06 22.15 3.55
N LEU A 15 -1.34 21.00 4.18
CA LEU A 15 -0.58 20.53 5.33
C LEU A 15 0.91 20.33 4.99
N ARG A 16 1.23 19.76 3.82
CA ARG A 16 2.62 19.61 3.36
C ARG A 16 3.34 20.94 3.23
N VAL A 17 2.65 21.97 2.71
CA VAL A 17 3.21 23.33 2.63
C VAL A 17 3.45 23.89 4.03
N LEU A 18 2.46 23.77 4.92
CA LEU A 18 2.55 24.24 6.29
C LEU A 18 3.76 23.62 7.03
N PHE A 19 3.87 22.29 7.02
CA PHE A 19 4.98 21.56 7.66
C PHE A 19 6.34 21.89 7.04
N SER A 20 6.41 22.05 5.70
CA SER A 20 7.67 22.43 5.04
C SER A 20 8.22 23.79 5.47
N ARG A 21 7.35 24.68 5.96
CA ARG A 21 7.72 26.03 6.37
C ARG A 21 7.90 26.18 7.87
N LEU A 22 7.08 25.50 8.67
CA LEU A 22 6.98 25.78 10.10
C LEU A 22 7.45 24.64 11.02
N ALA A 23 7.52 23.41 10.52
CA ALA A 23 7.86 22.27 11.38
C ALA A 23 9.37 22.20 11.69
N GLU A 24 9.69 21.63 12.85
CA GLU A 24 11.05 21.45 13.37
C GLU A 24 11.27 20.01 13.87
N PRO A 25 12.39 19.36 13.52
CA PRO A 25 13.35 19.75 12.48
C PRO A 25 12.72 19.77 11.09
N ARG A 26 13.13 20.72 10.25
CA ARG A 26 12.63 20.80 8.86
C ARG A 26 13.11 19.62 8.04
N ALA A 27 12.17 18.84 7.50
CA ALA A 27 12.49 17.70 6.62
C ALA A 27 12.74 18.09 5.15
N GLY A 28 12.57 19.37 4.78
CA GLY A 28 12.73 19.87 3.41
C GLY A 28 11.47 20.53 2.86
N GLY A 29 11.35 20.57 1.53
CA GLY A 29 10.17 21.14 0.84
C GLY A 29 8.92 20.27 0.96
N PRO A 30 7.75 20.71 0.47
CA PRO A 30 6.47 19.98 0.60
C PRO A 30 6.51 18.53 0.10
N ALA A 31 7.37 18.24 -0.88
CA ALA A 31 7.57 16.90 -1.43
C ALA A 31 8.09 15.89 -0.39
N THR A 32 8.85 16.35 0.61
CA THR A 32 9.40 15.49 1.68
C THR A 32 8.35 15.11 2.73
N TYR A 33 7.15 15.67 2.66
CA TYR A 33 6.00 15.33 3.50
C TYR A 33 4.89 14.62 2.71
N SER A 34 5.17 14.17 1.48
CA SER A 34 4.18 13.61 0.58
C SER A 34 4.13 12.09 0.63
N PHE A 35 2.93 11.53 0.85
CA PHE A 35 2.67 10.09 0.78
C PHE A 35 2.99 9.47 -0.59
N ASN A 36 2.91 10.27 -1.66
CA ASN A 36 2.98 9.78 -3.05
C ASN A 36 4.29 10.13 -3.77
N VAL A 37 5.27 10.75 -3.08
CA VAL A 37 6.53 11.18 -3.71
C VAL A 37 7.69 10.32 -3.22
N PRO A 38 8.24 9.41 -4.04
CA PRO A 38 9.45 8.68 -3.69
C PRO A 38 10.65 9.62 -3.57
N SER A 39 11.58 9.24 -2.69
CA SER A 39 12.95 9.71 -2.80
C SER A 39 13.61 9.08 -4.02
N ALA A 40 14.34 9.88 -4.80
CA ALA A 40 15.02 9.44 -6.02
C ALA A 40 16.44 9.99 -6.08
N PHE A 41 17.35 9.18 -6.61
CA PHE A 41 18.73 9.56 -6.88
C PHE A 41 19.05 9.22 -8.33
N GLY A 42 19.85 10.05 -8.97
CA GLY A 42 20.30 9.80 -10.33
C GLY A 42 21.63 10.48 -10.63
N GLN A 43 22.27 10.02 -11.68
CA GLN A 43 23.55 10.54 -12.15
C GLN A 43 23.50 10.64 -13.67
N GLY A 44 23.93 11.78 -14.21
CA GLY A 44 24.01 12.03 -15.64
C GLY A 44 25.36 12.65 -16.00
N ALA A 45 25.91 12.28 -17.16
CA ALA A 45 27.08 12.95 -17.72
C ALA A 45 26.62 14.08 -18.64
N ILE A 46 27.15 15.28 -18.45
CA ILE A 46 26.94 16.43 -19.31
C ILE A 46 28.27 16.71 -19.99
N GLU A 47 28.27 16.82 -21.32
CA GLU A 47 29.44 17.23 -22.09
C GLU A 47 29.33 18.73 -22.40
N VAL A 48 30.28 19.52 -21.89
CA VAL A 48 30.38 20.95 -22.18
C VAL A 48 31.77 21.21 -22.73
N ASN A 49 31.86 21.67 -23.98
CA ASN A 49 33.12 21.97 -24.67
C ASN A 49 34.11 20.79 -24.73
N GLY A 50 33.61 19.56 -24.94
CA GLY A 50 34.44 18.35 -25.02
C GLY A 50 34.91 17.80 -23.66
N ALA A 51 34.58 18.47 -22.55
CA ALA A 51 34.78 17.95 -21.20
C ALA A 51 33.50 17.27 -20.71
N LYS A 52 33.60 15.97 -20.39
CA LYS A 52 32.52 15.21 -19.75
C LYS A 52 32.55 15.43 -18.25
N GLU A 53 31.55 16.12 -17.72
CA GLU A 53 31.32 16.31 -16.30
C GLU A 53 30.17 15.40 -15.84
N VAL A 54 30.38 14.62 -14.77
CA VAL A 54 29.32 13.77 -14.22
C VAL A 54 28.63 14.48 -13.07
N ARG A 55 27.33 14.75 -13.23
CA ARG A 55 26.50 15.38 -12.19
C ARG A 55 25.59 14.35 -11.52
N ARG A 56 25.51 14.43 -10.20
CA ARG A 56 24.55 13.68 -9.38
C ARG A 56 23.42 14.59 -8.99
N PHE A 57 22.20 14.08 -9.02
CA PHE A 57 21.02 14.76 -8.50
C PHE A 57 20.33 13.86 -7.49
N GLU A 58 19.88 14.47 -6.40
CA GLU A 58 19.08 13.83 -5.37
C GLU A 58 17.78 14.61 -5.19
N ARG A 59 16.69 13.87 -5.01
CA ARG A 59 15.39 14.41 -4.67
C ARG A 59 14.86 13.63 -3.48
N THR A 60 14.72 14.30 -2.36
CA THR A 60 14.09 13.73 -1.16
C THR A 60 12.57 13.78 -1.31
N GLY A 61 11.92 12.66 -1.04
CA GLY A 61 10.47 12.50 -1.06
C GLY A 61 9.96 11.85 0.23
N GLY A 62 8.74 12.18 0.63
CA GLY A 62 8.15 11.77 1.89
C GLY A 62 7.57 10.35 1.91
N MET A 63 7.45 9.69 0.75
CA MET A 63 6.86 8.36 0.67
C MET A 63 7.74 7.34 1.37
N CYS A 64 7.14 6.51 2.22
CA CYS A 64 7.86 5.40 2.82
C CYS A 64 8.34 4.45 1.72
N PRO A 65 9.65 4.16 1.61
CA PRO A 65 10.19 3.29 0.56
C PRO A 65 9.83 1.82 0.78
N ARG A 66 9.42 1.43 1.99
CA ARG A 66 9.10 0.03 2.33
C ARG A 66 7.69 -0.37 1.92
N CYS A 67 6.69 0.48 2.20
CA CYS A 67 5.31 0.25 1.80
C CYS A 67 4.90 1.03 0.56
N GLU A 68 5.82 1.80 -0.05
CA GLU A 68 5.55 2.66 -1.21
C GLU A 68 4.32 3.57 -0.99
N GLY A 69 4.23 4.15 0.20
CA GLY A 69 3.11 5.03 0.54
C GLY A 69 1.75 4.33 0.74
N ARG A 70 1.70 2.99 0.79
CA ARG A 70 0.47 2.23 1.07
C ARG A 70 0.14 2.08 2.55
N GLY A 71 1.12 2.25 3.44
CA GLY A 71 0.95 2.11 4.89
C GLY A 71 1.01 0.67 5.37
N GLU A 72 0.69 -0.26 4.48
CA GLU A 72 0.84 -1.69 4.67
C GLU A 72 1.97 -2.20 3.78
N VAL A 73 2.80 -3.08 4.33
CA VAL A 73 3.66 -3.89 3.48
C VAL A 73 2.86 -5.06 3.02
N GLY A 74 3.20 -5.56 1.84
CA GLY A 74 2.75 -6.87 1.45
C GLY A 74 3.31 -7.93 2.41
N GLY A 75 2.62 -8.18 3.52
CA GLY A 75 2.95 -9.20 4.51
C GLY A 75 2.95 -10.61 3.93
N ASP A 76 3.37 -11.58 4.75
CA ASP A 76 3.02 -12.97 4.49
C ASP A 76 1.51 -13.04 4.44
N VAL A 77 1.00 -13.67 3.39
CA VAL A 77 -0.43 -13.70 3.22
C VAL A 77 -1.00 -14.69 4.21
N ASP A 78 -2.09 -14.31 4.88
CA ASP A 78 -2.83 -15.21 5.76
C ASP A 78 -3.46 -16.32 4.92
N LYS A 79 -2.74 -17.46 4.83
CA LYS A 79 -3.12 -18.63 4.02
C LYS A 79 -4.53 -19.12 4.38
N ARG A 80 -4.97 -18.93 5.63
CA ARG A 80 -6.29 -19.34 6.12
C ARG A 80 -7.44 -18.53 5.55
N GLN A 81 -7.19 -17.33 5.01
CA GLN A 81 -8.23 -16.53 4.34
C GLN A 81 -8.46 -16.98 2.89
N LEU A 82 -7.68 -17.95 2.41
CA LEU A 82 -7.56 -18.28 1.00
C LEU A 82 -7.68 -19.76 0.75
N VAL A 83 -7.22 -20.56 1.70
CA VAL A 83 -7.31 -22.01 1.70
C VAL A 83 -7.89 -22.45 3.04
N ASP A 84 -8.99 -23.17 2.98
CA ASP A 84 -9.54 -23.89 4.14
C ASP A 84 -8.72 -25.17 4.31
N GLU A 85 -7.85 -25.17 5.32
CA GLU A 85 -6.93 -26.29 5.54
C GLU A 85 -7.63 -27.58 5.96
N SER A 86 -8.90 -27.50 6.38
CA SER A 86 -9.70 -28.66 6.79
C SER A 86 -10.31 -29.44 5.62
N LEU A 87 -10.30 -28.86 4.42
CA LEU A 87 -10.91 -29.42 3.22
C LEU A 87 -9.86 -29.90 2.21
N SER A 88 -10.26 -30.82 1.34
CA SER A 88 -9.46 -31.21 0.16
C SER A 88 -9.71 -30.25 -1.02
N LEU A 89 -8.89 -30.31 -2.07
CA LEU A 89 -9.18 -29.54 -3.29
C LEU A 89 -10.51 -29.93 -3.93
N ASN A 90 -10.88 -31.22 -3.86
CA ASN A 90 -12.16 -31.73 -4.35
C ASN A 90 -13.35 -31.19 -3.55
N ASP A 91 -13.15 -30.90 -2.27
CA ASP A 91 -14.17 -30.32 -1.38
C ASP A 91 -14.19 -28.78 -1.43
N GLY A 92 -13.35 -28.17 -2.28
CA GLY A 92 -13.32 -26.73 -2.48
C GLY A 92 -12.48 -25.96 -1.46
N ALA A 93 -11.36 -26.53 -1.00
CA ALA A 93 -10.44 -25.88 -0.07
C ALA A 93 -10.01 -24.46 -0.49
N VAL A 94 -9.92 -24.17 -1.79
CA VAL A 94 -9.45 -22.86 -2.28
C VAL A 94 -10.61 -21.86 -2.37
N MET A 95 -10.59 -20.85 -1.48
CA MET A 95 -11.70 -19.93 -1.23
C MET A 95 -11.72 -18.69 -2.13
N TYR A 96 -10.65 -18.38 -2.87
CA TYR A 96 -10.60 -17.16 -3.68
C TYR A 96 -11.32 -17.30 -5.04
N PRO A 97 -11.81 -16.20 -5.63
CA PRO A 97 -12.59 -16.22 -6.88
C PRO A 97 -11.86 -16.89 -8.05
N GLY A 98 -12.57 -17.75 -8.80
CA GLY A 98 -12.03 -18.48 -9.96
C GLY A 98 -11.56 -19.90 -9.69
N MET A 99 -11.56 -20.34 -8.42
CA MET A 99 -11.03 -21.65 -7.97
C MET A 99 -12.11 -22.65 -7.54
N LYS A 100 -13.36 -22.46 -7.98
CA LYS A 100 -14.42 -23.44 -7.75
C LYS A 100 -14.02 -24.81 -8.29
N VAL A 101 -14.47 -25.87 -7.63
CA VAL A 101 -14.32 -27.26 -8.11
C VAL A 101 -14.79 -27.36 -9.57
N ASP A 102 -14.04 -28.10 -10.39
CA ASP A 102 -14.19 -28.22 -11.85
C ASP A 102 -13.90 -26.96 -12.70
N SER A 103 -13.50 -25.83 -12.09
CA SER A 103 -13.06 -24.66 -12.87
C SER A 103 -11.72 -24.92 -13.55
N TRP A 104 -11.41 -24.14 -14.60
CA TRP A 104 -10.09 -24.16 -15.23
C TRP A 104 -8.95 -23.93 -14.22
N GLY A 105 -9.15 -23.00 -13.28
CA GLY A 105 -8.19 -22.72 -12.21
C GLY A 105 -7.99 -23.94 -11.31
N TRP A 106 -9.06 -24.60 -10.88
CA TRP A 106 -8.99 -25.82 -10.07
C TRP A 106 -8.32 -26.99 -10.80
N ARG A 107 -8.65 -27.22 -12.09
CA ARG A 107 -8.04 -28.28 -12.91
C ARG A 107 -6.54 -28.11 -13.05
N ALA A 108 -6.04 -26.88 -13.09
CA ALA A 108 -4.62 -26.61 -13.09
C ALA A 108 -3.91 -27.11 -11.83
N TYR A 109 -4.58 -27.23 -10.68
CA TYR A 109 -3.99 -27.80 -9.47
C TYR A 109 -4.25 -29.29 -9.32
N ALA A 110 -5.45 -29.75 -9.69
CA ALA A 110 -5.87 -31.14 -9.47
C ALA A 110 -5.32 -32.13 -10.52
N GLU A 111 -5.19 -31.74 -11.79
CA GLU A 111 -4.80 -32.65 -12.89
C GLU A 111 -3.29 -32.96 -12.98
N PRO A 112 -2.35 -32.03 -12.71
CA PRO A 112 -0.92 -32.29 -12.94
C PRO A 112 -0.28 -33.28 -11.97
N GLY A 113 -0.96 -33.67 -10.89
CA GLY A 113 -0.45 -34.60 -9.88
C GLY A 113 0.62 -34.02 -8.93
N LEU A 114 0.83 -32.70 -8.93
CA LEU A 114 1.76 -32.01 -8.03
C LEU A 114 1.24 -31.92 -6.58
N TYR A 115 -0.07 -32.07 -6.42
CA TYR A 115 -0.77 -32.00 -5.15
C TYR A 115 -1.95 -33.00 -5.15
N PRO A 116 -2.14 -33.81 -4.08
CA PRO A 116 -3.25 -34.75 -4.00
C PRO A 116 -4.58 -34.00 -3.80
N ALA A 117 -5.50 -34.11 -4.76
CA ALA A 117 -6.76 -33.35 -4.72
C ALA A 117 -7.78 -33.87 -3.71
N ASP A 118 -7.57 -35.09 -3.19
CA ASP A 118 -8.44 -35.84 -2.28
C ASP A 118 -7.99 -35.79 -0.81
N VAL A 119 -6.83 -35.20 -0.52
CA VAL A 119 -6.30 -35.10 0.84
C VAL A 119 -6.57 -33.69 1.39
N PRO A 120 -7.05 -33.56 2.65
CA PRO A 120 -7.15 -32.26 3.31
C PRO A 120 -5.80 -31.53 3.36
N VAL A 121 -5.81 -30.20 3.23
CA VAL A 121 -4.56 -29.43 3.15
C VAL A 121 -3.72 -29.51 4.42
N GLN A 122 -4.35 -29.60 5.59
CA GLN A 122 -3.66 -29.78 6.86
C GLN A 122 -2.84 -31.07 6.93
N ASP A 123 -3.34 -32.16 6.31
CA ASP A 123 -2.77 -33.51 6.35
C ASP A 123 -1.74 -33.75 5.23
N SER A 124 -1.54 -32.75 4.36
CA SER A 124 -0.57 -32.80 3.26
C SER A 124 0.86 -32.61 3.76
N THR A 125 1.83 -33.18 3.03
CA THR A 125 3.25 -33.01 3.35
C THR A 125 3.71 -31.57 3.12
N GLU A 126 4.81 -31.16 3.76
CA GLU A 126 5.36 -29.81 3.56
C GLU A 126 5.79 -29.56 2.10
N GLU A 127 6.21 -30.60 1.37
CA GLU A 127 6.51 -30.51 -0.06
C GLU A 127 5.23 -30.27 -0.90
N GLN A 128 4.14 -30.94 -0.55
CA GLN A 128 2.83 -30.72 -1.19
C GLN A 128 2.29 -29.32 -0.88
N LYS A 129 2.41 -28.86 0.36
CA LYS A 129 2.05 -27.48 0.73
C LYS A 129 2.92 -26.46 0.01
N CYS A 130 4.22 -26.71 -0.13
CA CYS A 130 5.12 -25.89 -0.93
C CYS A 130 4.65 -25.82 -2.39
N ASN A 131 4.25 -26.95 -2.98
CA ASN A 131 3.66 -26.98 -4.32
C ASN A 131 2.40 -26.11 -4.39
N LEU A 132 1.49 -26.23 -3.43
CA LEU A 132 0.24 -25.45 -3.42
C LEU A 132 0.48 -23.94 -3.30
N TYR A 133 1.45 -23.51 -2.48
CA TYR A 133 1.63 -22.09 -2.12
C TYR A 133 2.74 -21.36 -2.91
N GLU A 134 3.81 -22.05 -3.28
CA GLU A 134 5.09 -21.41 -3.64
C GLU A 134 5.62 -21.82 -5.04
N THR A 135 5.14 -22.93 -5.60
CA THR A 135 5.63 -23.43 -6.89
C THR A 135 4.99 -22.70 -8.08
N GLU A 136 5.79 -22.04 -8.92
CA GLU A 136 5.36 -21.56 -10.24
C GLU A 136 5.91 -22.47 -11.34
N THR A 137 5.03 -23.14 -12.08
CA THR A 137 5.42 -23.97 -13.23
C THR A 137 4.35 -23.95 -14.33
N LYS A 138 4.71 -24.35 -15.54
CA LYS A 138 3.73 -24.53 -16.63
C LYS A 138 3.26 -25.96 -16.65
N VAL A 139 1.95 -26.14 -16.59
CA VAL A 139 1.28 -27.45 -16.63
C VAL A 139 0.42 -27.56 -17.88
N LYS A 140 0.17 -28.80 -18.32
CA LYS A 140 -0.76 -29.08 -19.40
C LYS A 140 -2.04 -29.65 -18.82
N VAL A 141 -3.14 -28.95 -19.07
CA VAL A 141 -4.49 -29.29 -18.59
C VAL A 141 -5.38 -29.39 -19.82
N GLY A 142 -5.97 -30.55 -20.08
CA GLY A 142 -6.83 -30.75 -21.25
C GLY A 142 -6.23 -30.33 -22.61
N GLY A 143 -4.92 -30.43 -22.80
CA GLY A 143 -4.22 -30.04 -24.03
C GLY A 143 -3.87 -28.55 -24.17
N VAL A 144 -4.22 -27.71 -23.17
CA VAL A 144 -3.87 -26.29 -23.10
C VAL A 144 -2.73 -26.09 -22.12
N ASN A 145 -1.75 -25.25 -22.48
CA ASN A 145 -0.70 -24.84 -21.53
C ASN A 145 -1.30 -23.84 -20.55
N MET A 146 -1.32 -24.20 -19.27
CA MET A 146 -1.74 -23.35 -18.17
C MET A 146 -0.55 -23.08 -17.25
N SER A 147 -0.57 -21.93 -16.58
CA SER A 147 0.38 -21.67 -15.50
C SER A 147 -0.17 -22.27 -14.21
N TYR A 148 0.53 -23.25 -13.67
CA TYR A 148 0.42 -23.64 -12.26
C TYR A 148 1.13 -22.56 -11.46
N MET A 149 0.36 -21.60 -11.00
CA MET A 149 0.85 -20.53 -10.15
C MET A 149 0.46 -20.95 -8.75
N GLY A 150 1.37 -21.53 -7.95
CA GLY A 150 1.19 -21.58 -6.50
C GLY A 150 0.91 -20.14 -6.08
N GLY A 151 -0.35 -19.84 -5.75
CA GLY A 151 -0.96 -18.55 -6.10
C GLY A 151 -0.41 -17.32 -5.37
N TRP A 152 0.67 -17.51 -4.63
CA TRP A 152 1.19 -16.62 -3.60
C TRP A 152 2.62 -16.18 -3.83
N SER A 153 3.25 -16.63 -4.92
CA SER A 153 4.53 -16.11 -5.38
C SER A 153 4.47 -14.57 -5.51
N ARG A 154 5.46 -13.93 -4.90
CA ARG A 154 5.50 -12.51 -4.52
C ARG A 154 5.52 -11.50 -5.69
N GLY A 155 5.36 -11.95 -6.95
CA GLY A 155 5.76 -11.19 -8.13
C GLY A 155 4.67 -10.70 -9.10
N ASN A 156 3.55 -11.41 -9.29
CA ASN A 156 2.66 -11.13 -10.44
C ASN A 156 1.26 -10.62 -10.04
N VAL A 157 1.25 -9.39 -9.51
CA VAL A 157 0.04 -8.57 -9.25
C VAL A 157 -0.79 -8.30 -10.52
N LEU A 158 -0.19 -8.38 -11.72
CA LEU A 158 -0.84 -8.03 -12.99
C LEU A 158 -1.62 -9.18 -13.64
N SER A 159 -1.48 -10.42 -13.16
CA SER A 159 -2.10 -11.61 -13.79
C SER A 159 -3.32 -12.14 -13.03
N VAL A 160 -3.65 -11.51 -11.91
CA VAL A 160 -4.76 -11.92 -11.04
C VAL A 160 -6.02 -11.15 -11.43
N PRO A 161 -7.18 -11.81 -11.62
CA PRO A 161 -8.46 -11.13 -11.82
C PRO A 161 -8.74 -10.14 -10.68
N THR A 162 -9.31 -8.97 -10.97
CA THR A 162 -9.54 -7.88 -10.00
C THR A 162 -10.20 -8.35 -8.69
N GLU A 163 -11.14 -9.30 -8.77
CA GLU A 163 -11.86 -9.86 -7.62
C GLU A 163 -10.95 -10.73 -6.73
N ALA A 164 -10.08 -11.54 -7.35
CA ALA A 164 -9.07 -12.32 -6.64
C ALA A 164 -7.95 -11.42 -6.09
N TYR A 165 -7.62 -10.33 -6.78
CA TYR A 165 -6.67 -9.32 -6.30
C TYR A 165 -7.16 -8.65 -5.03
N ALA A 166 -8.45 -8.25 -4.97
CA ALA A 166 -9.04 -7.70 -3.76
C ALA A 166 -9.02 -8.70 -2.59
N CYS A 167 -9.22 -9.99 -2.85
CA CYS A 167 -9.09 -11.06 -1.84
C CYS A 167 -7.66 -11.22 -1.34
N LEU A 168 -6.68 -11.23 -2.25
CA LEU A 168 -5.25 -11.27 -1.97
C LEU A 168 -4.79 -10.08 -1.14
N CYS A 169 -5.24 -8.86 -1.48
CA CYS A 169 -4.96 -7.66 -0.69
C CYS A 169 -5.54 -7.76 0.73
N ARG A 170 -6.77 -8.25 0.89
CA ARG A 170 -7.37 -8.46 2.23
C ARG A 170 -6.62 -9.49 3.06
N ALA A 171 -6.21 -10.60 2.44
CA ALA A 171 -5.46 -11.65 3.11
C ALA A 171 -4.03 -11.22 3.46
N ARG A 172 -3.51 -10.17 2.82
CA ARG A 172 -2.17 -9.65 3.03
C ARG A 172 -2.21 -8.57 4.11
N SER A 173 -2.36 -8.98 5.35
CA SER A 173 -2.48 -8.05 6.48
C SER A 173 -1.13 -7.87 7.19
N GLY A 174 -0.59 -6.67 7.10
CA GLY A 174 0.63 -6.30 7.82
C GLY A 174 0.89 -4.80 7.75
N LEU A 175 0.56 -4.08 8.84
CA LEU A 175 0.98 -2.70 9.01
C LEU A 175 2.49 -2.61 8.76
N CYS A 176 2.90 -1.67 7.91
CA CYS A 176 4.31 -1.45 7.66
C CYS A 176 4.96 -1.02 8.97
N GLY A 177 5.90 -1.81 9.50
CA GLY A 177 6.70 -1.42 10.66
C GLY A 177 7.63 -0.24 10.35
N LEU A 178 8.82 -0.20 10.92
CA LEU A 178 9.79 0.84 10.55
C LEU A 178 10.05 0.84 9.02
N PRO A 179 10.17 2.03 8.38
CA PRO A 179 10.20 3.37 9.00
C PRO A 179 8.82 4.04 9.18
N SER A 180 7.75 3.56 8.55
CA SER A 180 6.47 4.29 8.54
C SER A 180 5.56 3.99 9.72
N GLN A 181 5.62 2.80 10.32
CA GLN A 181 4.68 2.37 11.37
C GLN A 181 3.21 2.58 10.96
N GLY A 182 2.85 2.17 9.75
CA GLY A 182 1.50 2.34 9.20
C GLY A 182 1.24 3.70 8.52
N THR A 183 1.94 4.77 8.92
CA THR A 183 1.64 6.16 8.51
C THR A 183 1.96 6.52 7.06
N ARG A 184 2.39 5.56 6.23
CA ARG A 184 2.75 5.74 4.80
C ARG A 184 3.96 6.64 4.53
N LEU A 185 4.48 7.34 5.54
CA LEU A 185 5.56 8.33 5.42
C LEU A 185 6.93 7.80 5.82
N ALA A 186 7.97 8.40 5.24
CA ALA A 186 9.37 8.15 5.59
C ALA A 186 9.72 8.77 6.95
N GLN A 187 10.78 8.24 7.58
CA GLN A 187 11.19 8.63 8.94
C GLN A 187 11.43 10.14 9.10
N HIS A 188 12.02 10.81 8.11
CA HIS A 188 12.30 12.25 8.19
C HIS A 188 11.04 13.10 8.26
N ALA A 189 9.96 12.68 7.58
CA ALA A 189 8.67 13.37 7.62
C ALA A 189 7.97 13.19 8.97
N ARG A 190 8.12 12.00 9.58
CA ARG A 190 7.56 11.66 10.90
C ARG A 190 8.34 12.29 12.06
N ALA A 191 9.64 12.49 11.88
CA ALA A 191 10.51 13.10 12.87
C ALA A 191 10.47 14.64 12.83
N SER A 192 9.55 15.23 12.05
CA SER A 192 9.36 16.68 11.92
C SER A 192 8.05 17.08 12.56
N TYR A 193 8.10 18.02 13.50
CA TYR A 193 6.99 18.36 14.38
C TYR A 193 6.59 19.82 14.26
N LEU A 194 5.29 20.10 14.25
CA LEU A 194 4.73 21.44 14.35
C LEU A 194 3.83 21.48 15.58
N ASN A 195 4.12 22.39 16.53
CA ASN A 195 3.45 22.42 17.84
C ASN A 195 3.41 21.03 18.52
N GLY A 196 4.50 20.25 18.42
CA GLY A 196 4.63 18.93 19.03
C GLY A 196 3.93 17.78 18.30
N VAL A 197 3.32 18.03 17.14
CA VAL A 197 2.58 17.04 16.35
C VAL A 197 3.20 16.87 14.96
N SER A 198 3.43 15.64 14.53
CA SER A 198 3.91 15.31 13.20
C SER A 198 2.79 15.31 12.16
N ILE A 199 3.12 15.44 10.88
CA ILE A 199 2.09 15.44 9.82
C ILE A 199 1.31 14.12 9.77
N ALA A 200 1.96 13.00 10.14
CA ALA A 200 1.31 11.70 10.23
C ALA A 200 0.19 11.71 11.29
N GLU A 201 0.48 12.24 12.47
CA GLU A 201 -0.49 12.33 13.56
C GLU A 201 -1.65 13.27 13.21
N VAL A 202 -1.39 14.39 12.53
CA VAL A 202 -2.47 15.28 12.04
C VAL A 202 -3.37 14.56 11.04
N CYS A 203 -2.82 13.68 10.21
CA CYS A 203 -3.62 12.92 9.25
C CYS A 203 -4.44 11.79 9.89
N ASP A 204 -4.01 11.28 11.05
CA ASP A 204 -4.72 10.25 11.82
C ASP A 204 -5.75 10.84 12.80
N MET A 205 -5.73 12.16 13.04
CA MET A 205 -6.76 12.86 13.83
C MET A 205 -8.12 12.85 13.11
N GLU A 206 -9.19 12.83 13.90
CA GLU A 206 -10.51 13.23 13.42
C GLU A 206 -10.45 14.66 12.85
N LEU A 207 -11.20 14.94 11.78
CA LEU A 207 -11.19 16.26 11.14
C LEU A 207 -11.53 17.38 12.14
N ALA A 208 -12.37 17.10 13.15
CA ALA A 208 -12.69 18.03 14.22
C ALA A 208 -11.46 18.40 15.07
N ASP A 209 -10.68 17.39 15.45
CA ASP A 209 -9.45 17.54 16.22
C ASP A 209 -8.34 18.19 15.39
N ALA A 210 -8.19 17.79 14.12
CA ALA A 210 -7.26 18.42 13.19
C ALA A 210 -7.58 19.92 13.00
N ALA A 211 -8.86 20.29 12.92
CA ALA A 211 -9.29 21.68 12.86
C ALA A 211 -9.01 22.43 14.17
N ALA A 212 -9.25 21.81 15.33
CA ALA A 212 -8.90 22.39 16.63
C ALA A 212 -7.39 22.63 16.75
N TRP A 213 -6.57 21.65 16.37
CA TRP A 213 -5.12 21.76 16.35
C TRP A 213 -4.63 22.85 15.40
N LEU A 214 -5.14 22.92 14.17
CA LEU A 214 -4.75 23.97 13.21
C LEU A 214 -5.06 25.38 13.72
N ARG A 215 -6.11 25.58 14.53
CA ARG A 215 -6.42 26.89 15.14
C ARG A 215 -5.36 27.35 16.14
N THR A 216 -4.53 26.44 16.67
CA THR A 216 -3.40 26.78 17.54
C THR A 216 -2.20 27.36 16.79
N ILE A 217 -2.23 27.30 15.44
CA ILE A 217 -1.10 27.70 14.60
C ILE A 217 -1.28 29.15 14.15
N ASN A 218 -0.44 30.03 14.69
CA ASN A 218 -0.42 31.45 14.33
C ASN A 218 0.33 31.69 13.01
N SER A 219 -0.24 31.24 11.89
CA SER A 219 0.33 31.47 10.55
C SER A 219 -0.75 31.65 9.49
N PRO A 220 -0.58 32.57 8.52
CA PRO A 220 -1.48 32.68 7.36
C PRO A 220 -1.63 31.37 6.57
N LEU A 221 -0.63 30.49 6.63
CA LEU A 221 -0.64 29.19 5.95
C LEU A 221 -1.69 28.21 6.51
N ALA A 222 -2.14 28.40 7.75
CA ALA A 222 -3.16 27.56 8.37
C ALA A 222 -4.59 27.92 7.93
N VAL A 223 -4.82 29.12 7.35
CA VAL A 223 -6.15 29.63 7.00
C VAL A 223 -6.84 28.77 5.93
N ALA A 224 -6.10 28.40 4.87
CA ALA A 224 -6.65 27.59 3.79
C ALA A 224 -7.11 26.19 4.25
N PRO A 225 -6.27 25.36 4.92
CA PRO A 225 -6.73 24.06 5.40
C PRO A 225 -7.82 24.17 6.47
N LEU A 226 -7.80 25.20 7.33
CA LEU A 226 -8.89 25.44 8.30
C LEU A 226 -10.23 25.69 7.64
N ARG A 227 -10.27 26.51 6.58
CA ARG A 227 -11.50 26.80 5.85
C ARG A 227 -12.10 25.53 5.27
N TRP A 228 -11.27 24.63 4.76
CA TRP A 228 -11.73 23.38 4.16
C TRP A 228 -12.19 22.35 5.18
N LEU A 229 -11.48 22.22 6.31
CA LEU A 229 -11.96 21.40 7.41
C LEU A 229 -13.28 21.94 7.97
N ALA A 230 -13.45 23.25 8.08
CA ALA A 230 -14.72 23.84 8.52
C ALA A 230 -15.89 23.43 7.59
N THR A 231 -15.69 23.45 6.27
CA THR A 231 -16.72 22.95 5.33
C THR A 231 -17.05 21.47 5.56
N ALA A 232 -16.04 20.62 5.80
CA ALA A 232 -16.28 19.20 6.10
C ALA A 232 -17.03 19.00 7.43
N LEU A 233 -16.75 19.84 8.44
CA LEU A 233 -17.45 19.82 9.73
C LEU A 233 -18.91 20.26 9.61
N ASP A 234 -19.19 21.29 8.81
CA ASP A 234 -20.56 21.74 8.53
C ASP A 234 -21.40 20.65 7.85
N LEU A 235 -20.76 19.73 7.11
CA LEU A 235 -21.37 18.56 6.49
C LEU A 235 -21.50 17.35 7.46
N GLY A 236 -21.06 17.49 8.72
CA GLY A 236 -21.11 16.43 9.72
C GLY A 236 -20.03 15.35 9.55
N LEU A 237 -18.99 15.60 8.75
CA LEU A 237 -17.92 14.64 8.45
C LEU A 237 -16.75 14.69 9.46
N GLY A 238 -16.99 15.23 10.65
CA GLY A 238 -15.93 15.48 11.63
C GLY A 238 -15.19 14.24 12.13
N TYR A 239 -15.85 13.08 12.09
CA TYR A 239 -15.33 11.78 12.53
C TYR A 239 -14.38 11.12 11.52
N LEU A 240 -14.24 11.67 10.32
CA LEU A 240 -13.32 11.14 9.31
C LEU A 240 -11.87 11.53 9.62
N THR A 241 -10.92 10.83 9.01
CA THR A 241 -9.48 11.14 9.08
C THR A 241 -8.95 11.44 7.67
N LEU A 242 -7.74 11.99 7.56
CA LEU A 242 -7.10 12.27 6.25
C LEU A 242 -6.16 11.14 5.80
N GLY A 243 -5.80 10.22 6.70
CA GLY A 243 -4.83 9.15 6.47
C GLY A 243 -5.37 7.97 5.64
N GLN A 244 -6.71 7.81 5.57
CA GLN A 244 -7.40 6.68 4.95
C GLN A 244 -8.38 7.11 3.85
#